data_AF-A0A925D535-F1
#
_entry.id   AF-A0A925D535-F1
#
_cell.length_a   1.000
_cell.length_b   1.000
_cell.length_c   1.000
_cell.angle_alpha   90.00
_cell.angle_beta   90.00
_cell.angle_gamma   90.00
#
_symmetry.space_group_name_H-M   'P 1'
#
loop_
_entity.id
_entity.type
_entity.pdbx_description
1 polymer ?
#
loop_
_entity_poly.entity_id
_entity_poly.type
_entity_poly.pdbx_seq_one_letter_code
_entity_poly.pdbx_strand_id
1 'polypeptide(L)'
;MKKKIRQLCLFVLILIPMVTAAIQITRLTALWEDVRTSEPLAIEFDVPGIVSPHLFAGDRNRMTDDAVIIGVVQSGEARAYLLSAFFFRGTPSVHIVNDVFGAIPITVTHCDQKECTRVFTSDQVPGEPLDVRAGGMTLHHQLALLIDGRRYSQGSEKIPLQEVDFVQTTWKEWRQEHPQSKIYLGDVPPAG
;
A
#
# COMPACT_ATOMS: atom_id res chain seq x y z
N MET A 1 -56.28 20.12 -26.42
CA MET A 1 -54.81 19.89 -26.35
C MET A 1 -54.08 20.46 -25.13
N LYS A 2 -54.63 21.40 -24.34
CA LYS A 2 -53.89 22.07 -23.23
C LYS A 2 -53.75 21.28 -21.90
N LYS A 3 -54.51 20.20 -21.68
CA LYS A 3 -54.47 19.42 -20.42
C LYS A 3 -53.29 18.44 -20.31
N LYS A 4 -52.80 17.86 -21.42
CA LYS A 4 -51.70 16.88 -21.40
C LYS A 4 -50.31 17.49 -21.10
N ILE A 5 -50.10 18.76 -21.45
CA ILE A 5 -48.80 19.45 -21.26
C ILE A 5 -48.57 19.87 -19.80
N ARG A 6 -49.64 20.22 -19.07
CA ARG A 6 -49.56 20.58 -17.63
C ARG A 6 -49.21 19.39 -16.72
N GLN A 7 -49.66 18.18 -17.08
CA GLN A 7 -49.37 16.97 -16.31
C GLN A 7 -47.92 16.49 -16.48
N LEU A 8 -47.32 16.73 -17.66
CA LEU A 8 -45.93 16.37 -17.94
C LEU A 8 -44.93 17.30 -17.22
N CYS A 9 -45.22 18.60 -17.12
CA CYS A 9 -44.37 19.54 -16.36
C CYS A 9 -44.41 19.30 -14.85
N LEU A 10 -45.56 18.90 -14.29
CA LEU A 10 -45.69 18.67 -12.85
C LEU A 10 -44.95 17.40 -12.38
N PHE A 11 -44.85 16.38 -13.25
CA PHE A 11 -44.04 15.18 -12.98
C PHE A 11 -42.54 15.47 -13.04
N VAL A 12 -42.09 16.28 -14.01
CA VAL A 12 -40.67 16.68 -14.13
C VAL A 12 -40.21 17.55 -12.94
N LEU A 13 -41.08 18.41 -12.40
CA LEU A 13 -40.76 19.27 -11.25
C LEU A 13 -40.68 18.56 -9.89
N ILE A 14 -41.26 17.36 -9.75
CA ILE A 14 -41.22 16.57 -8.49
C ILE A 14 -40.10 15.52 -8.54
N LEU A 15 -39.77 14.99 -9.72
CA LEU A 15 -38.69 14.00 -9.89
C LEU A 15 -37.29 14.62 -9.71
N ILE A 16 -37.07 15.86 -10.12
CA ILE A 16 -35.77 16.55 -9.99
C ILE A 16 -35.32 16.69 -8.52
N PRO A 17 -36.12 17.23 -7.57
CA PRO A 17 -35.71 17.36 -6.17
C PRO A 17 -35.53 16.01 -5.47
N MET A 18 -36.30 14.97 -5.84
CA MET A 18 -36.15 13.63 -5.27
C MET A 18 -34.87 12.94 -5.74
N VAL A 19 -34.49 13.08 -7.02
CA VAL A 19 -33.23 12.56 -7.54
C VAL A 19 -32.04 13.30 -6.92
N THR A 20 -32.10 14.63 -6.75
CA THR A 20 -31.04 15.38 -6.06
C THR A 20 -30.94 15.04 -4.58
N ALA A 21 -32.07 14.85 -3.89
CA ALA A 21 -32.08 14.44 -2.49
C ALA A 21 -31.53 13.02 -2.31
N ALA A 22 -31.88 12.09 -3.19
CA ALA A 22 -31.29 10.75 -3.21
C ALA A 22 -29.78 10.79 -3.44
N ILE A 23 -29.29 11.58 -4.42
CA ILE A 23 -27.85 11.75 -4.68
C ILE A 23 -27.12 12.38 -3.48
N GLN A 24 -27.72 13.38 -2.82
CA GLN A 24 -27.16 14.01 -1.62
C GLN A 24 -27.11 13.02 -0.44
N ILE A 25 -28.16 12.21 -0.25
CA ILE A 25 -28.19 11.16 0.78
C ILE A 25 -27.14 10.08 0.47
N THR A 26 -26.99 9.64 -0.79
CA THR A 26 -25.95 8.65 -1.16
C THR A 26 -24.53 9.18 -0.93
N ARG A 27 -24.30 10.48 -1.18
CA ARG A 27 -23.00 11.14 -0.89
C ARG A 27 -22.75 11.27 0.60
N LEU A 28 -23.74 11.68 1.38
CA LEU A 28 -23.67 11.69 2.84
C LEU A 28 -23.49 10.28 3.40
N THR A 29 -24.06 9.26 2.74
CA THR A 29 -23.90 7.87 3.15
C THR A 29 -22.50 7.33 2.90
N ALA A 30 -21.96 7.59 1.72
CA ALA A 30 -20.59 7.26 1.39
C ALA A 30 -19.60 8.00 2.31
N LEU A 31 -19.87 9.26 2.64
CA LEU A 31 -19.02 10.05 3.54
C LEU A 31 -19.05 9.51 4.99
N TRP A 32 -20.19 9.06 5.51
CA TRP A 32 -20.24 8.49 6.87
C TRP A 32 -19.62 7.09 6.95
N GLU A 33 -19.76 6.29 5.90
CA GLU A 33 -19.14 4.96 5.82
C GLU A 33 -17.60 5.09 5.74
N ASP A 34 -17.10 6.10 5.03
CA ASP A 34 -15.66 6.41 4.93
C ASP A 34 -15.08 6.76 6.32
N VAL A 35 -15.73 7.68 7.04
CA VAL A 35 -15.34 8.07 8.41
C VAL A 35 -15.40 6.91 9.41
N ARG A 36 -16.32 5.96 9.23
CA ARG A 36 -16.47 4.81 10.14
C ARG A 36 -15.43 3.71 9.88
N THR A 37 -14.75 3.73 8.74
CA THR A 37 -13.97 2.58 8.28
C THR A 37 -12.46 2.81 8.25
N SER A 38 -12.01 4.05 8.46
CA SER A 38 -10.64 4.34 8.85
C SER A 38 -10.48 4.14 10.37
N GLU A 39 -9.61 3.22 10.79
CA GLU A 39 -9.18 3.19 12.19
C GLU A 39 -8.64 4.58 12.61
N PRO A 40 -8.97 5.07 13.81
CA PRO A 40 -8.47 6.35 14.29
C PRO A 40 -6.94 6.33 14.41
N LEU A 41 -6.29 7.42 13.98
CA LEU A 41 -4.85 7.61 14.09
C LEU A 41 -4.45 8.07 15.49
N ALA A 42 -3.40 7.49 16.05
CA ALA A 42 -2.68 8.01 17.20
C ALA A 42 -1.80 9.19 16.80
N ILE A 43 -1.08 9.02 15.68
CA ILE A 43 -0.16 10.00 15.13
C ILE A 43 -0.36 10.00 13.62
N GLU A 44 -0.46 11.18 13.05
CA GLU A 44 -0.51 11.39 11.60
C GLU A 44 0.85 11.88 11.11
N PHE A 45 1.31 11.32 10.00
CA PHE A 45 2.41 11.86 9.23
C PHE A 45 2.19 11.59 7.75
N ASP A 46 3.01 12.21 6.92
CA ASP A 46 3.02 12.01 5.49
C ASP A 46 4.50 11.92 5.09
N VAL A 47 5.00 10.69 5.04
CA VAL A 47 6.40 10.40 4.74
C VAL A 47 6.44 9.47 3.54
N PRO A 48 7.18 9.81 2.46
CA PRO A 48 7.33 8.90 1.33
C PRO A 48 7.95 7.58 1.79
N GLY A 49 7.50 6.47 1.20
CA GLY A 49 8.26 5.22 1.30
C GLY A 49 9.62 5.34 0.62
N ILE A 50 10.47 4.34 0.80
CA ILE A 50 11.69 4.19 0.00
C ILE A 50 11.28 3.93 -1.44
N VAL A 51 11.71 4.79 -2.37
CA VAL A 51 11.32 4.70 -3.79
C VAL A 51 12.54 4.30 -4.61
N SER A 52 12.37 3.31 -5.49
CA SER A 52 13.45 2.78 -6.33
C SER A 52 14.65 2.33 -5.49
N PRO A 53 14.48 1.34 -4.60
CA PRO A 53 15.47 0.94 -3.62
C PRO A 53 16.79 0.52 -4.27
N HIS A 54 17.90 0.75 -3.59
CA HIS A 54 19.17 0.19 -4.05
C HIS A 54 19.21 -1.32 -3.79
N LEU A 55 19.31 -2.08 -4.88
CA LEU A 55 19.30 -3.54 -4.85
C LEU A 55 20.70 -4.10 -5.14
N PHE A 56 21.10 -5.07 -4.33
CA PHE A 56 22.35 -5.80 -4.50
C PHE A 56 22.10 -7.14 -5.20
N ALA A 57 23.10 -7.64 -5.92
CA ALA A 57 23.09 -9.03 -6.36
C ALA A 57 23.11 -9.96 -5.13
N GLY A 58 22.43 -11.11 -5.23
CA GLY A 58 22.30 -12.09 -4.14
C GLY A 58 23.58 -12.89 -3.84
N ASP A 59 24.73 -12.24 -3.77
CA ASP A 59 25.99 -12.87 -3.39
C ASP A 59 25.99 -13.27 -1.89
N ARG A 60 26.78 -14.29 -1.54
CA ARG A 60 26.81 -14.86 -0.18
C ARG A 60 27.43 -13.94 0.87
N ASN A 61 28.12 -12.86 0.49
CA ASN A 61 28.98 -12.12 1.40
C ASN A 61 28.24 -10.95 2.07
N ARG A 62 27.01 -10.67 1.66
CA ARG A 62 26.24 -9.51 2.14
C ARG A 62 25.26 -9.81 3.27
N MET A 63 24.93 -11.07 3.49
CA MET A 63 23.90 -11.47 4.46
C MET A 63 24.20 -12.84 5.05
N THR A 64 23.91 -13.02 6.34
CA THR A 64 24.00 -14.31 7.01
C THR A 64 22.90 -15.25 6.52
N ASP A 65 23.17 -16.55 6.58
CA ASP A 65 22.25 -17.59 6.09
C ASP A 65 20.91 -17.61 6.84
N ASP A 66 20.90 -17.19 8.10
CA ASP A 66 19.75 -17.15 9.02
C ASP A 66 18.96 -15.84 8.96
N ALA A 67 19.43 -14.84 8.22
CA ALA A 67 18.71 -13.58 8.08
C ALA A 67 17.33 -13.81 7.47
N VAL A 68 16.30 -13.25 8.11
CA VAL A 68 14.92 -13.35 7.65
C VAL A 68 14.67 -12.32 6.55
N ILE A 69 14.09 -12.79 5.45
CA ILE A 69 13.73 -11.96 4.30
C ILE A 69 12.22 -12.05 4.03
N ILE A 70 11.71 -11.05 3.32
CA ILE A 70 10.45 -11.08 2.61
C ILE A 70 10.79 -11.37 1.14
N GLY A 71 10.39 -12.54 0.65
CA GLY A 71 10.63 -12.98 -0.72
C GLY A 71 9.40 -12.71 -1.58
N VAL A 72 9.59 -12.08 -2.72
CA VAL A 72 8.54 -11.76 -3.69
C VAL A 72 8.97 -12.26 -5.06
N VAL A 73 8.09 -13.01 -5.73
CA VAL A 73 8.27 -13.44 -7.11
C VAL A 73 7.16 -12.83 -7.95
N GLN A 74 7.53 -12.04 -8.95
CA GLN A 74 6.57 -11.47 -9.89
C GLN A 74 7.12 -11.61 -11.31
N SER A 75 6.31 -12.17 -12.21
CA SER A 75 6.65 -12.36 -13.63
C SER A 75 8.01 -13.04 -13.86
N GLY A 76 8.38 -13.99 -13.00
CA GLY A 76 9.63 -14.74 -13.09
C GLY A 76 10.86 -14.03 -12.54
N GLU A 77 10.74 -12.77 -12.09
CA GLU A 77 11.79 -12.07 -11.35
C GLU A 77 11.58 -12.28 -9.84
N ALA A 78 12.64 -12.65 -9.14
CA ALA A 78 12.65 -12.85 -7.70
C ALA A 78 13.43 -11.73 -7.02
N ARG A 79 12.87 -11.15 -5.97
CA ARG A 79 13.56 -10.21 -5.07
C ARG A 79 13.34 -10.59 -3.62
N ALA A 80 14.35 -10.31 -2.82
CA ALA A 80 14.31 -10.45 -1.38
C ALA A 80 14.47 -9.07 -0.72
N TYR A 81 13.74 -8.85 0.36
CA TYR A 81 13.86 -7.66 1.18
C TYR A 81 14.21 -8.09 2.60
N LEU A 82 15.34 -7.63 3.12
CA LEU A 82 15.76 -7.95 4.49
C LEU A 82 14.69 -7.45 5.47
N LEU A 83 14.11 -8.34 6.27
CA LEU A 83 13.00 -7.98 7.16
C LEU A 83 13.40 -6.87 8.15
N SER A 84 14.61 -6.95 8.71
CA SER A 84 15.14 -5.98 9.67
C SER A 84 15.46 -4.61 9.06
N ALA A 85 15.43 -4.47 7.72
CA ALA A 85 15.52 -3.18 7.04
C ALA A 85 14.23 -2.36 7.22
N PHE A 86 13.11 -2.99 7.59
CA PHE A 86 11.82 -2.33 7.83
C PHE A 86 11.58 -1.95 9.30
N PHE A 87 12.52 -2.25 10.19
CA PHE A 87 12.35 -1.94 11.61
C PHE A 87 12.47 -0.45 11.86
N PHE A 88 11.62 0.08 12.73
CA PHE A 88 11.57 1.50 13.03
C PHE A 88 12.88 1.96 13.67
N ARG A 89 13.72 2.64 12.89
CA ARG A 89 14.97 3.26 13.34
C ARG A 89 14.84 4.77 13.45
N GLY A 90 13.71 5.24 13.97
CA GLY A 90 13.37 6.66 14.06
C GLY A 90 12.87 7.28 12.75
N THR A 91 12.71 6.49 11.68
CA THR A 91 12.30 6.97 10.35
C THR A 91 11.10 6.17 9.85
N PRO A 92 9.91 6.78 9.66
CA PRO A 92 8.71 6.05 9.21
C PRO A 92 8.81 5.48 7.77
N SER A 93 9.65 6.06 6.91
CA SER A 93 9.77 5.63 5.51
C SER A 93 10.24 4.19 5.36
N VAL A 94 11.04 3.68 6.29
CA VAL A 94 11.65 2.34 6.20
C VAL A 94 10.61 1.22 6.21
N HIS A 95 9.39 1.48 6.69
CA HIS A 95 8.30 0.51 6.69
C HIS A 95 7.73 0.22 5.30
N ILE A 96 8.08 0.99 4.28
CA ILE A 96 7.49 0.91 2.95
C ILE A 96 8.60 1.02 1.90
N VAL A 97 8.63 0.05 0.99
CA VAL A 97 9.54 0.05 -0.16
C VAL A 97 8.69 -0.04 -1.42
N ASN A 98 8.72 1.02 -2.23
CA ASN A 98 8.09 1.14 -3.53
C ASN A 98 9.13 0.83 -4.61
N ASP A 99 9.01 -0.36 -5.18
CA ASP A 99 9.95 -0.96 -6.11
C ASP A 99 9.28 -1.25 -7.48
N VAL A 100 10.07 -1.65 -8.47
CA VAL A 100 9.60 -1.97 -9.82
C VAL A 100 10.30 -3.22 -10.36
N PHE A 101 9.54 -4.28 -10.61
CA PHE A 101 9.99 -5.53 -11.24
C PHE A 101 9.84 -5.41 -12.75
N GLY A 102 10.92 -5.06 -13.45
CA GLY A 102 10.87 -4.70 -14.87
C GLY A 102 9.97 -3.48 -15.11
N ALA A 103 8.70 -3.71 -15.41
CA ALA A 103 7.69 -2.66 -15.60
C ALA A 103 6.50 -2.75 -14.61
N ILE A 104 6.53 -3.71 -13.67
CA ILE A 104 5.45 -3.97 -12.72
C ILE A 104 5.79 -3.31 -11.39
N PRO A 105 4.98 -2.37 -10.89
CA PRO A 105 5.23 -1.76 -9.60
C PRO A 105 4.91 -2.73 -8.47
N ILE A 106 5.78 -2.79 -7.47
CA ILE A 106 5.65 -3.64 -6.29
C ILE A 106 5.93 -2.80 -5.06
N THR A 107 4.97 -2.71 -4.15
CA THR A 107 5.16 -2.10 -2.85
C THR A 107 5.21 -3.17 -1.78
N VAL A 108 6.33 -3.25 -1.06
CA VAL A 108 6.45 -4.08 0.15
C VAL A 108 6.23 -3.19 1.36
N THR A 109 5.35 -3.60 2.27
CA THR A 109 5.12 -2.93 3.55
C THR A 109 5.38 -3.90 4.69
N HIS A 110 6.02 -3.42 5.75
CA HIS A 110 6.17 -4.19 6.98
C HIS A 110 6.08 -3.29 8.21
N CYS A 111 5.15 -3.59 9.12
CA CYS A 111 5.04 -2.96 10.43
C CYS A 111 5.65 -3.89 11.48
N ASP A 112 6.77 -3.48 12.06
CA ASP A 112 7.51 -4.23 13.08
C ASP A 112 6.75 -4.37 14.40
N GLN A 113 5.91 -3.38 14.76
CA GLN A 113 5.09 -3.45 15.99
C GLN A 113 3.97 -4.49 15.94
N LYS A 114 3.49 -4.84 14.74
CA LYS A 114 2.43 -5.84 14.52
C LYS A 114 2.90 -7.07 13.78
N GLU A 115 4.18 -7.12 13.42
CA GLU A 115 4.77 -8.15 12.57
C GLU A 115 3.94 -8.39 11.30
N CYS A 116 3.39 -7.32 10.74
CA CYS A 116 2.45 -7.38 9.62
C CYS A 116 3.16 -6.99 8.33
N THR A 117 3.31 -7.96 7.42
CA THR A 117 3.82 -7.74 6.06
C THR A 117 2.69 -7.83 5.06
N ARG A 118 2.67 -6.90 4.09
CA ARG A 118 1.80 -6.99 2.91
C ARG A 118 2.56 -6.51 1.69
N VAL A 119 2.28 -7.12 0.54
CA VAL A 119 2.87 -6.76 -0.74
C VAL A 119 1.76 -6.40 -1.72
N PHE A 120 1.93 -5.28 -2.41
CA PHE A 120 0.92 -4.71 -3.28
C PHE A 120 1.46 -4.45 -4.68
N THR A 121 0.55 -4.42 -5.65
CA THR A 121 0.80 -3.97 -7.02
C THR A 121 -0.41 -3.18 -7.55
N SER A 122 -0.26 -2.56 -8.71
CA SER A 122 -1.38 -2.02 -9.47
C SER A 122 -1.07 -2.01 -10.97
N ASP A 123 -2.10 -1.75 -11.77
CA ASP A 123 -2.06 -1.54 -13.22
C ASP A 123 -1.77 -0.07 -13.60
N GLN A 124 -1.20 0.72 -12.69
CA GLN A 124 -0.69 2.07 -12.95
C GLN A 124 0.38 2.10 -14.06
N VAL A 125 0.85 3.30 -14.39
CA VAL A 125 1.83 3.54 -15.46
C VAL A 125 3.01 2.55 -15.37
N PRO A 126 3.24 1.72 -16.41
CA PRO A 126 4.30 0.74 -16.38
C PRO A 126 5.67 1.37 -16.12
N GLY A 127 6.43 0.79 -15.22
CA GLY A 127 7.78 1.24 -14.88
C GLY A 127 7.89 2.31 -13.78
N GLU A 128 6.77 2.85 -13.31
CA GLU A 128 6.75 3.82 -12.21
C GLU A 128 6.41 3.15 -10.88
N PRO A 129 7.17 3.37 -9.79
CA PRO A 129 6.81 2.88 -8.47
C PRO A 129 5.46 3.42 -7.99
N LEU A 130 4.71 2.65 -7.19
CA LEU A 130 3.50 3.18 -6.55
C LEU A 130 3.86 4.29 -5.55
N ASP A 131 3.05 5.34 -5.46
CA ASP A 131 3.17 6.36 -4.40
C ASP A 131 2.43 5.91 -3.13
N VAL A 132 2.89 4.80 -2.55
CA VAL A 132 2.43 4.37 -1.22
C VAL A 132 3.32 5.00 -0.18
N ARG A 133 2.70 5.70 0.77
CA ARG A 133 3.38 6.54 1.74
C ARG A 133 3.05 6.10 3.15
N ALA A 134 3.94 6.39 4.09
CA ALA A 134 3.67 6.17 5.50
C ALA A 134 2.74 7.30 5.96
N GLY A 135 1.49 6.95 6.26
CA GLY A 135 0.40 7.88 6.57
C GLY A 135 0.17 8.12 8.07
N GLY A 136 0.80 7.35 8.94
CA GLY A 136 0.62 7.48 10.37
C GLY A 136 0.74 6.16 11.13
N MET A 137 0.32 6.21 12.39
CA MET A 137 0.16 5.06 13.26
C MET A 137 -1.25 5.09 13.84
N THR A 138 -1.99 3.98 13.79
CA THR A 138 -3.33 3.87 14.39
C THR A 138 -3.25 3.84 15.92
N LEU A 139 -4.37 4.08 16.60
CA LEU A 139 -4.48 3.92 18.06
C LEU A 139 -4.11 2.51 18.55
N HIS A 140 -4.21 1.51 17.67
CA HIS A 140 -3.85 0.13 17.97
C HIS A 140 -2.41 -0.21 17.58
N HIS A 141 -1.54 0.77 17.31
CA HIS A 141 -0.15 0.56 16.91
C HIS A 141 0.03 -0.14 15.55
N GLN A 142 -0.87 0.11 14.61
CA GLN A 142 -0.72 -0.37 13.25
C GLN A 142 -0.28 0.75 12.31
N LEU A 143 0.62 0.44 11.37
CA LEU A 143 0.99 1.36 10.31
C LEU A 143 -0.25 1.80 9.53
N ALA A 144 -0.40 3.09 9.28
CA ALA A 144 -1.36 3.59 8.30
C ALA A 144 -0.63 3.87 6.99
N LEU A 145 -1.18 3.41 5.87
CA LEU A 145 -0.71 3.72 4.52
C LEU A 145 -1.49 4.92 4.00
N LEU A 146 -0.80 5.87 3.37
CA LEU A 146 -1.39 6.98 2.65
C LEU A 146 -1.26 6.68 1.14
N ILE A 147 -2.40 6.59 0.47
CA ILE A 147 -2.54 6.22 -0.95
C ILE A 147 -3.58 7.18 -1.56
N ASP A 148 -3.20 7.92 -2.60
CA ASP A 148 -4.05 8.91 -3.27
C ASP A 148 -4.75 9.89 -2.30
N GLY A 149 -4.03 10.35 -1.28
CA GLY A 149 -4.54 11.26 -0.26
C GLY A 149 -5.47 10.64 0.79
N ARG A 150 -5.70 9.33 0.73
CA ARG A 150 -6.54 8.59 1.69
C ARG A 150 -5.71 7.67 2.56
N ARG A 151 -6.10 7.55 3.83
CA ARG A 151 -5.40 6.71 4.81
C ARG A 151 -6.12 5.41 5.07
N TYR A 152 -5.35 4.34 5.08
CA TYR A 152 -5.81 2.99 5.33
C TYR A 152 -4.94 2.38 6.42
N SER A 153 -5.55 1.76 7.43
CA SER A 153 -4.77 0.86 8.30
C SER A 153 -4.14 -0.24 7.42
N GLN A 154 -2.87 -0.58 7.65
CA GLN A 154 -2.13 -1.54 6.83
C GLN A 154 -2.85 -2.89 6.72
N GLY A 155 -3.61 -3.30 7.73
CA GLY A 155 -4.39 -4.55 7.74
C GLY A 155 -5.77 -4.44 7.12
N SER A 156 -6.14 -3.28 6.55
CA SER A 156 -7.45 -3.08 5.96
C SER A 156 -7.59 -3.82 4.64
N GLU A 157 -8.69 -4.56 4.49
CA GLU A 157 -9.11 -5.16 3.21
C GLU A 157 -9.59 -4.10 2.18
N LYS A 158 -9.73 -2.84 2.60
CA LYS A 158 -10.22 -1.74 1.76
C LYS A 158 -9.13 -0.99 1.01
N ILE A 159 -7.88 -1.40 1.17
CA ILE A 159 -6.75 -0.82 0.44
C ILE A 159 -7.00 -1.02 -1.06
N PRO A 160 -6.99 0.05 -1.88
CA PRO A 160 -7.37 -0.03 -3.29
C PRO A 160 -6.21 -0.49 -4.18
N LEU A 161 -5.43 -1.49 -3.73
CA LEU A 161 -4.31 -2.08 -4.45
C LEU A 161 -4.48 -3.59 -4.53
N GLN A 162 -3.91 -4.20 -5.56
CA GLN A 162 -3.92 -5.65 -5.71
C GLN A 162 -2.86 -6.26 -4.79
N GLU A 163 -3.17 -7.37 -4.12
CA GLU A 163 -2.18 -8.10 -3.31
C GLU A 163 -1.30 -8.99 -4.17
N VAL A 164 -0.05 -9.15 -3.74
CA VAL A 164 0.93 -10.04 -4.34
C VAL A 164 1.39 -11.03 -3.28
N ASP A 165 1.49 -12.31 -3.68
CA ASP A 165 1.99 -13.35 -2.79
C ASP A 165 3.45 -13.08 -2.38
N PHE A 166 3.75 -13.38 -1.13
CA PHE A 166 5.10 -13.29 -0.59
C PHE A 166 5.35 -14.42 0.39
N VAL A 167 6.62 -14.65 0.68
CA VAL A 167 7.06 -15.59 1.72
C VAL A 167 7.95 -14.88 2.72
N GLN A 168 7.86 -15.28 3.99
CA GLN A 168 8.89 -14.97 4.98
C GLN A 168 9.69 -16.25 5.27
N THR A 169 10.99 -16.18 5.02
CA THR A 169 11.89 -17.34 5.09
C THR A 169 13.31 -16.86 5.38
N THR A 170 14.23 -17.79 5.58
CA THR A 170 15.64 -17.47 5.73
C THR A 170 16.29 -17.19 4.37
N TRP A 171 17.33 -16.36 4.36
CA TRP A 171 18.12 -16.12 3.14
C TRP A 171 18.69 -17.40 2.57
N LYS A 172 19.10 -18.35 3.44
CA LYS A 172 19.62 -19.66 3.02
C LYS A 172 18.62 -20.47 2.21
N GLU A 173 17.38 -20.54 2.66
CA GLU A 173 16.31 -21.27 1.97
C GLU A 173 15.95 -20.57 0.66
N TRP A 174 15.68 -19.27 0.73
CA TRP A 174 15.32 -18.48 -0.45
C TRP A 174 16.34 -18.56 -1.59
N ARG A 175 17.63 -18.39 -1.30
CA ARG A 175 18.66 -18.37 -2.35
C ARG A 175 18.93 -19.74 -2.98
N GLN A 176 18.51 -20.83 -2.36
CA GLN A 176 18.60 -22.17 -2.98
C GLN A 176 17.64 -22.27 -4.17
N GLU A 177 16.45 -21.67 -4.03
CA GLU A 177 15.41 -21.65 -5.06
C GLU A 177 15.58 -20.47 -6.03
N HIS A 178 16.09 -19.34 -5.53
CA HIS A 178 16.22 -18.08 -6.27
C HIS A 178 17.66 -17.53 -6.24
N PRO A 179 18.65 -18.22 -6.82
CA PRO A 179 20.07 -17.82 -6.74
C PRO A 179 20.38 -16.51 -7.47
N GLN A 180 19.52 -16.07 -8.37
CA GLN A 180 19.64 -14.79 -9.10
C GLN A 180 18.88 -13.64 -8.41
N SER A 181 18.27 -13.89 -7.25
CA SER A 181 17.49 -12.89 -6.52
C SER A 181 18.34 -11.66 -6.24
N LYS A 182 17.78 -10.49 -6.53
CA LYS A 182 18.32 -9.24 -6.00
C LYS A 182 17.84 -9.06 -4.56
N ILE A 183 18.59 -8.28 -3.77
CA ILE A 183 18.31 -8.08 -2.36
C ILE A 183 18.31 -6.60 -1.98
N TYR A 184 17.27 -6.17 -1.29
CA TYR A 184 17.24 -4.91 -0.55
C TYR A 184 17.73 -5.12 0.89
N LEU A 185 18.74 -4.36 1.31
CA LEU A 185 19.39 -4.48 2.63
C LEU A 185 19.07 -3.31 3.58
N GLY A 186 18.24 -2.37 3.14
CA GLY A 186 17.97 -1.12 3.86
C GLY A 186 18.79 0.06 3.33
N ASP A 187 18.11 1.17 3.07
CA ASP A 187 18.75 2.46 2.84
C ASP A 187 19.04 3.12 4.19
N VAL A 188 20.17 2.79 4.80
CA VAL A 188 20.72 3.60 5.88
C VAL A 188 21.52 4.72 5.21
N PRO A 189 21.21 6.02 5.44
CA PRO A 189 22.16 7.06 5.09
C PRO A 189 23.49 6.72 5.77
N PRO A 190 24.66 6.89 5.12
CA PRO A 190 25.92 6.74 5.84
C PRO A 190 25.84 7.62 7.09
N ALA A 191 26.10 7.05 8.26
CA ALA A 191 26.24 7.83 9.48
C ALA A 191 27.31 8.91 9.19
N GLY A 192 26.88 10.17 9.23
CA GLY A 192 27.77 11.33 9.12
C GLY A 192 28.73 11.40 10.30
#